data_AF-A0A846P9T5-F1
#
_entry.id   AF-A0A846P9T5-F1
#
_cell.length_a   1.000
_cell.length_b   1.000
_cell.length_c   1.000
_cell.angle_alpha   90.00
_cell.angle_beta   90.00
_cell.angle_gamma   90.00
#
_symmetry.space_group_name_H-M   'P 1'
#
loop_
_entity.id
_entity.type
_entity.pdbx_description
1 polymer ?
#
loop_
_entity_poly.entity_id
_entity_poly.type
_entity_poly.pdbx_seq_one_letter_code
_entity_poly.pdbx_strand_id
1 'polypeptide(L)' 'GVKPEEAIFVGDSVEADYRGAEKAGLHALLIDRTEKQKQSDLRTIKNLKEILSQIN' A
#
# COMPACT_ATOMS: atom_id res chain seq x y z
N GLY A 1 17.86 5.85 -9.90
CA GLY A 1 16.50 6.03 -9.38
C GLY A 1 15.53 5.33 -10.32
N VAL A 2 14.37 4.92 -9.83
CA VAL A 2 13.27 4.35 -10.62
C VAL A 2 12.15 5.38 -10.74
N LYS A 3 11.22 5.19 -11.68
CA LYS A 3 10.04 6.07 -11.77
C LYS A 3 9.06 5.76 -10.63
N PRO A 4 8.25 6.73 -10.18
CA PRO A 4 7.27 6.50 -9.13
C PRO A 4 6.30 5.34 -9.44
N GLU A 5 5.85 5.22 -10.68
CA GLU A 5 4.97 4.13 -11.14
C GLU A 5 5.65 2.75 -11.18
N GLU A 6 6.99 2.69 -11.08
CA GLU A 6 7.76 1.45 -11.00
C GLU A 6 7.98 1.00 -9.54
N ALA A 7 7.43 1.72 -8.56
CA ALA A 7 7.60 1.46 -7.14
C ALA A 7 6.26 1.34 -6.39
N ILE A 8 6.22 0.40 -5.44
CA ILE A 8 5.13 0.24 -4.47
C ILE A 8 5.64 0.61 -3.08
N PHE A 9 4.91 1.45 -2.37
CA PHE A 9 5.10 1.71 -0.94
C PHE A 9 4.16 0.82 -0.11
N VAL A 10 4.68 0.23 0.96
CA VAL A 10 3.92 -0.62 1.89
C VAL A 10 4.09 -0.11 3.31
N GLY A 11 2.99 0.25 3.97
CA GLY A 11 2.99 0.75 5.36
C GLY A 11 1.67 0.51 6.07
N ASP A 12 1.58 0.82 7.35
CA ASP A 12 0.44 0.53 8.23
C ASP A 12 -0.40 1.78 8.59
N SER A 13 0.07 2.97 8.20
CA SER A 13 -0.65 4.23 8.37
C SER A 13 -1.42 4.64 7.11
N VAL A 14 -2.74 4.83 7.22
CA VAL A 14 -3.55 5.29 6.09
C VAL A 14 -3.08 6.66 5.59
N GLU A 15 -2.87 7.63 6.48
CA GLU A 15 -2.53 9.00 6.03
C GLU A 15 -1.05 9.12 5.63
N ALA A 16 -0.14 8.64 6.48
CA ALA A 16 1.29 8.85 6.25
C ALA A 16 1.83 7.97 5.11
N ASP A 17 1.44 6.69 5.09
CA ASP A 17 2.02 5.71 4.17
C ASP A 17 1.20 5.61 2.90
N TYR A 18 -0.10 5.32 3.02
CA TYR A 18 -0.93 5.06 1.85
C TYR A 18 -1.21 6.34 1.06
N ARG A 19 -1.81 7.35 1.70
CA ARG A 19 -2.10 8.63 1.03
C ARG A 19 -0.85 9.42 0.72
N GLY A 20 0.17 9.35 1.58
CA GLY A 20 1.48 9.94 1.31
C GLY A 20 2.13 9.38 0.04
N ALA A 21 2.13 8.05 -0.12
CA ALA A 21 2.64 7.39 -1.31
C ALA A 21 1.83 7.76 -2.57
N GLU A 22 0.49 7.74 -2.50
CA GLU A 22 -0.36 8.14 -3.63
C GLU A 22 -0.09 9.59 -4.06
N LYS A 23 0.02 10.52 -3.11
CA LYS A 23 0.36 11.94 -3.38
C LYS A 23 1.74 12.11 -4.01
N ALA A 24 2.67 11.20 -3.72
CA ALA A 24 4.01 11.18 -4.30
C ALA A 24 4.06 10.48 -5.67
N GLY A 25 2.94 9.99 -6.19
CA GLY A 25 2.85 9.27 -7.48
C GLY A 25 3.24 7.79 -7.40
N LEU A 26 3.42 7.25 -6.20
CA LEU A 26 3.73 5.84 -5.98
C LEU A 26 2.45 5.01 -5.93
N HIS A 27 2.57 3.73 -6.27
CA HIS A 27 1.55 2.76 -5.89
C HIS A 27 1.60 2.50 -4.37
N ALA A 28 0.45 2.30 -3.74
CA ALA A 28 0.36 2.08 -2.29
C ALA A 28 -0.34 0.76 -1.95
N LEU A 29 0.17 0.06 -0.94
CA LEU A 29 -0.49 -1.05 -0.26
C LEU A 29 -0.48 -0.78 1.25
N LEU A 30 -1.64 -0.90 1.88
CA LEU A 30 -1.75 -0.81 3.34
C LEU A 30 -1.63 -2.20 3.95
N ILE A 31 -0.70 -2.41 4.87
CA ILE A 31 -0.67 -3.64 5.67
C ILE A 31 -1.59 -3.50 6.88
N ASP A 32 -2.78 -4.08 6.80
CA ASP A 32 -3.73 -4.15 7.92
C ASP A 32 -3.80 -5.57 8.48
N ARG A 33 -2.98 -5.81 9.51
CA ARG A 33 -2.95 -7.10 10.23
C ARG A 33 -4.18 -7.32 11.13
N THR A 34 -4.97 -6.27 11.36
CA THR A 34 -6.07 -6.26 12.33
C THR A 34 -7.45 -6.30 11.69
N GLU A 35 -7.53 -6.12 10.37
CA GLU A 35 -8.77 -6.02 9.59
C GLU A 35 -9.72 -4.92 10.09
N LYS A 36 -9.15 -3.86 10.68
CA LYS A 36 -9.89 -2.72 11.20
C LYS A 36 -10.21 -1.70 10.11
N GLN A 37 -9.41 -1.66 9.05
CA GLN A 37 -9.56 -0.71 7.96
C GLN A 37 -10.59 -1.25 6.96
N LYS A 38 -11.78 -0.63 6.97
CA LYS A 38 -12.92 -1.02 6.13
C LYS A 38 -13.23 -0.04 5.02
N GLN A 39 -12.34 0.93 4.77
CA GLN A 39 -12.52 1.89 3.68
C GLN A 39 -12.37 1.15 2.35
N SER A 40 -13.35 1.33 1.45
CA SER A 40 -13.44 0.54 0.22
C SER A 40 -12.41 0.91 -0.85
N ASP A 41 -11.72 2.03 -0.69
CA ASP A 41 -10.75 2.55 -1.65
C ASP A 41 -9.28 2.25 -1.26
N LEU A 42 -9.07 1.55 -0.14
CA LEU A 42 -7.75 1.12 0.29
C LEU A 42 -7.41 -0.26 -0.31
N ARG A 43 -6.28 -0.35 -1.02
CA ARG A 43 -5.68 -1.65 -1.34
C ARG A 43 -4.95 -2.17 -0.11
N THR A 44 -5.47 -3.24 0.48
CA THR A 44 -4.94 -3.81 1.72
C THR A 44 -4.32 -5.19 1.51
N ILE A 45 -3.33 -5.49 2.34
CA ILE A 45 -2.79 -6.83 2.56
C ILE A 45 -2.78 -7.13 4.06
N LYS A 46 -2.95 -8.38 4.45
CA LYS A 46 -2.93 -8.77 5.88
C LYS A 46 -1.52 -9.10 6.37
N ASN A 47 -0.64 -9.48 5.46
CA ASN A 47 0.75 -9.81 5.75
C ASN A 47 1.63 -9.57 4.51
N LEU A 48 2.94 -9.42 4.72
CA LEU A 48 3.87 -9.07 3.64
C LEU A 48 4.00 -10.16 2.56
N LYS A 49 3.63 -11.42 2.83
CA LYS A 49 3.69 -12.47 1.80
C LYS A 49 2.65 -12.25 0.69
N GLU A 50 1.54 -11.60 1.01
CA GLU A 50 0.50 -11.27 0.03
C GLU A 50 0.96 -10.26 -1.02
N ILE A 51 2.09 -9.55 -0.79
CA ILE A 51 2.72 -8.70 -1.80
C ILE A 51 3.03 -9.51 -3.06
N LEU A 52 3.43 -10.78 -2.93
CA LEU A 52 3.75 -11.64 -4.08
C LEU A 52 2.58 -11.82 -5.06
N SER A 53 1.35 -11.59 -4.61
CA SER A 53 0.15 -11.62 -5.46
C SER A 53 -0.22 -10.24 -6.05
N GLN A 54 0.52 -9.19 -5.69
CA GLN A 54 0.29 -7.80 -6.11
C GLN A 54 1.33 -7.30 -7.13
N ILE A 55 2.44 -8.01 -7.27
CA ILE A 55 3.51 -7.75 -8.24
C ILE A 55 3.45 -8.86 -9.29
N ASN A 56 3.16 -8.48 -10.54
CA ASN A 56 3.25 -9.33 -11.71
C ASN A 56 4.65 -9.22 -12.34
#